data_AF-A0A3M7M7V3-F1
#
_entry.id   AF-A0A3M7M7V3-F1
#
_cell.length_a   1.000
_cell.length_b   1.000
_cell.length_c   1.000
_cell.angle_alpha   90.00
_cell.angle_beta   90.00
_cell.angle_gamma   90.00
#
_symmetry.space_group_name_H-M   'P 1'
#
loop_
_entity.id
_entity.type
_entity.pdbx_description
1 polymer ?
#
loop_
_entity_poly.entity_id
_entity_poly.type
_entity_poly.pdbx_seq_one_letter_code
_entity_poly.pdbx_strand_id
1 'polypeptide(L)'
;MRQTFILMAAIAYVEARFGQEQVPIAAISAVKGGSPGQAATIAGAAISDLLGAASSCAKLSRADEIFTKLGGGADALAAAIGMVTAEKNTNPSANNNTQNVCGDASLPATAELRGITPLIDPAVDVDGKAAALSKSSAAAPLKADGLSVFDLMSQNGLGDLVKSQAAAGGAAAAAGGRRGWQDAVARGGQGEALNPDIITNALCNQLTNVCKASAAGVAKCKSAQAAVKGGPRNKSTADKFNTLIGFPGAVTNPKGGPADVPAAGAAAGAAKAAKRSMRRGVRA
;
A
#
# COMPACT_ATOMS: atom_id res chain seq x y z
N MET A 1 7.77 -41.18 -29.36
CA MET A 1 7.89 -40.19 -28.27
C MET A 1 9.26 -39.53 -28.33
N ARG A 2 9.32 -38.29 -28.80
CA ARG A 2 10.42 -37.33 -28.60
C ARG A 2 9.85 -35.98 -29.05
N GLN A 3 9.24 -35.26 -28.13
CA GLN A 3 8.84 -33.87 -28.39
C GLN A 3 10.03 -32.98 -28.04
N THR A 4 10.54 -32.35 -29.08
CA THR A 4 11.64 -31.40 -29.09
C THR A 4 11.23 -30.14 -28.34
N PHE A 5 11.92 -29.82 -27.25
CA PHE A 5 11.82 -28.52 -26.59
C PHE A 5 12.45 -27.48 -27.53
N ILE A 6 11.62 -26.63 -28.14
CA ILE A 6 12.10 -25.43 -28.82
C ILE A 6 12.36 -24.38 -27.72
N LEU A 7 13.64 -24.22 -27.36
CA LEU A 7 14.14 -23.04 -26.67
C LEU A 7 13.84 -21.82 -27.56
N MET A 8 12.85 -21.02 -27.18
CA MET A 8 12.66 -19.69 -27.76
C MET A 8 13.66 -18.72 -27.13
N ALA A 9 14.44 -18.11 -28.01
CA ALA A 9 15.57 -17.24 -27.76
C ALA A 9 15.23 -16.05 -26.86
N ALA A 10 16.17 -15.73 -25.97
CA ALA A 10 16.22 -14.47 -25.26
C ALA A 10 16.61 -13.36 -26.24
N ILE A 11 15.62 -12.61 -26.72
CA ILE A 11 15.84 -11.32 -27.36
C ILE A 11 15.82 -10.28 -26.25
N ALA A 12 16.96 -9.64 -26.02
CA ALA A 12 17.07 -8.44 -25.21
C ALA A 12 16.28 -7.32 -25.90
N TYR A 13 15.03 -7.13 -25.48
CA TYR A 13 14.16 -6.08 -26.00
C TYR A 13 14.40 -4.79 -25.22
N VAL A 14 15.47 -4.07 -25.59
CA VAL A 14 15.68 -2.66 -25.24
C VAL A 14 15.26 -1.82 -26.44
N GLU A 15 13.98 -1.95 -26.82
CA GLU A 15 13.30 -0.97 -27.67
C GLU A 15 12.21 -0.36 -26.79
N ALA A 16 12.06 0.96 -26.83
CA ALA A 16 11.05 1.69 -26.09
C ALA A 16 9.67 1.03 -26.30
N ARG A 17 9.03 0.57 -25.23
CA ARG A 17 7.83 -0.30 -25.26
C ARG A 17 6.52 0.43 -25.61
N PHE A 18 6.58 1.45 -26.47
CA PHE A 18 5.39 2.10 -27.01
C PHE A 18 4.55 1.07 -27.78
N GLY A 19 3.40 0.71 -27.24
CA GLY A 19 2.49 -0.33 -27.78
C GLY A 19 2.20 -1.51 -26.85
N GLN A 20 2.99 -1.69 -25.77
CA GLN A 20 2.67 -2.69 -24.72
C GLN A 20 1.46 -2.28 -23.87
N GLU A 21 1.02 -1.03 -23.94
CA GLU A 21 -0.19 -0.53 -23.26
C GLU A 21 -1.49 -1.13 -23.83
N GLN A 22 -1.49 -1.57 -25.09
CA GLN A 22 -2.65 -2.23 -25.72
C GLN A 22 -2.66 -3.75 -25.49
N VAL A 23 -1.54 -4.34 -25.06
CA VAL A 23 -1.39 -5.79 -24.87
C VAL A 23 -2.40 -6.36 -23.88
N PRO A 24 -2.62 -5.78 -22.68
CA PRO A 24 -3.68 -6.26 -21.81
C PRO A 24 -5.08 -6.02 -22.39
N ILE A 25 -5.30 -4.97 -23.19
CA ILE A 25 -6.63 -4.58 -23.69
C ILE A 25 -7.24 -5.63 -24.62
N ALA A 26 -6.44 -6.12 -25.57
CA ALA A 26 -6.86 -7.20 -26.47
C ALA A 26 -7.12 -8.51 -25.71
N ALA A 27 -6.26 -8.84 -24.73
CA ALA A 27 -6.42 -10.01 -23.89
C ALA A 27 -7.70 -9.94 -23.04
N ILE A 28 -7.99 -8.79 -22.42
CA ILE A 28 -9.22 -8.55 -21.63
C ILE A 28 -10.45 -8.68 -22.53
N SER A 29 -10.41 -8.11 -23.73
CA SER A 29 -11.53 -8.16 -24.69
C SER A 29 -11.81 -9.58 -25.19
N ALA A 30 -10.80 -10.46 -25.18
CA ALA A 30 -10.90 -11.84 -25.65
C ALA A 30 -11.44 -12.82 -24.58
N VAL A 31 -11.49 -12.40 -23.30
CA VAL A 31 -11.99 -13.22 -22.20
C VAL A 31 -13.44 -13.64 -22.46
N LYS A 32 -13.74 -14.92 -22.25
CA LYS A 32 -15.04 -15.53 -22.58
C LYS A 32 -16.06 -15.46 -21.44
N GLY A 33 -15.60 -15.26 -20.20
CA GLY A 33 -16.48 -15.12 -19.05
C GLY A 33 -17.03 -13.70 -18.85
N GLY A 34 -18.01 -13.59 -17.95
CA GLY A 34 -18.76 -12.36 -17.68
C GLY A 34 -20.00 -12.19 -18.57
N SER A 35 -20.74 -11.11 -18.32
CA SER A 35 -21.93 -10.75 -19.10
C SER A 35 -21.58 -10.28 -20.51
N PRO A 36 -22.49 -10.41 -21.50
CA PRO A 36 -22.27 -9.88 -22.84
C PRO A 36 -21.85 -8.40 -22.82
N GLY A 37 -20.74 -8.08 -23.49
CA GLY A 37 -20.17 -6.73 -23.56
C GLY A 37 -19.35 -6.29 -22.33
N GLN A 38 -19.33 -7.06 -21.24
CA GLN A 38 -18.62 -6.72 -20.02
C GLN A 38 -17.09 -6.72 -20.22
N ALA A 39 -16.55 -7.73 -20.92
CA ALA A 39 -15.14 -7.79 -21.29
C ALA A 39 -14.69 -6.55 -22.08
N ALA A 40 -15.45 -6.16 -23.10
CA ALA A 40 -15.18 -4.96 -23.90
C ALA A 40 -15.27 -3.67 -23.06
N THR A 41 -16.21 -3.59 -22.12
CA THR A 41 -16.37 -2.42 -21.23
C THR A 41 -15.18 -2.28 -20.29
N ILE A 42 -14.76 -3.39 -19.66
CA ILE A 42 -13.60 -3.43 -18.77
C ILE A 42 -12.32 -3.13 -19.55
N ALA A 43 -12.17 -3.67 -20.76
CA ALA A 43 -11.05 -3.38 -21.64
C ALA A 43 -10.97 -1.88 -21.99
N GLY A 44 -12.10 -1.26 -22.35
CA GLY A 44 -12.15 0.18 -22.63
C GLY A 44 -11.77 1.03 -21.41
N ALA A 45 -12.23 0.65 -20.21
CA ALA A 45 -11.87 1.34 -18.97
C ALA A 45 -10.39 1.18 -18.60
N ALA A 46 -9.80 0.01 -18.87
CA ALA A 46 -8.41 -0.29 -18.56
C ALA A 46 -7.41 0.64 -19.29
N ILE A 47 -7.78 1.18 -20.47
CA ILE A 47 -6.95 2.15 -21.21
C ILE A 47 -6.63 3.36 -20.33
N SER A 48 -7.64 3.92 -19.66
CA SER A 48 -7.48 5.08 -18.78
C SER A 48 -6.59 4.78 -17.58
N ASP A 49 -6.59 3.53 -17.10
CA ASP A 49 -5.80 3.11 -15.94
C ASP A 49 -4.30 2.94 -16.27
N LEU A 50 -3.97 2.76 -17.55
CA LEU A 50 -2.60 2.63 -18.07
C LEU A 50 -1.93 3.97 -18.41
N LEU A 51 -2.70 5.06 -18.46
CA LEU A 51 -2.15 6.40 -18.67
C LEU A 51 -1.17 6.77 -17.54
N GLY A 52 -0.12 7.51 -17.87
CA GLY A 52 0.96 7.81 -16.92
C GLY A 52 0.52 8.55 -15.66
N ALA A 53 -0.44 9.47 -15.79
CA ALA A 53 -0.98 10.23 -14.66
C ALA A 53 -2.06 9.46 -13.86
N ALA A 54 -2.53 8.32 -14.35
CA ALA A 54 -3.60 7.58 -13.70
C ALA A 54 -3.13 6.94 -12.39
N SER A 55 -4.07 6.52 -11.54
CA SER A 55 -3.75 5.86 -10.28
C SER A 55 -3.16 4.47 -10.51
N SER A 56 -1.99 4.21 -9.94
CA SER A 56 -1.34 2.89 -9.98
C SER A 56 -2.09 1.85 -9.16
N CYS A 57 -2.84 2.30 -8.14
CA CYS A 57 -3.74 1.42 -7.39
C CYS A 57 -5.05 1.13 -8.14
N ALA A 58 -5.59 2.09 -8.90
CA ALA A 58 -6.77 1.84 -9.74
C ALA A 58 -6.49 0.76 -10.78
N LYS A 59 -5.27 0.71 -11.33
CA LYS A 59 -4.80 -0.38 -12.18
C LYS A 59 -4.86 -1.75 -11.52
N LEU A 60 -4.52 -1.86 -10.23
CA LEU A 60 -4.64 -3.13 -9.49
C LEU A 60 -6.10 -3.48 -9.22
N SER A 61 -6.93 -2.50 -8.85
CA SER A 61 -8.37 -2.70 -8.70
C SER A 61 -9.03 -3.12 -10.04
N ARG A 62 -8.54 -2.60 -11.17
CA ARG A 62 -8.96 -3.03 -12.50
C ARG A 62 -8.57 -4.48 -12.77
N ALA A 63 -7.38 -4.91 -12.35
CA ALA A 63 -6.96 -6.31 -12.46
C ALA A 63 -7.85 -7.24 -11.63
N ASP A 64 -8.19 -6.85 -10.39
CA ASP A 64 -9.16 -7.56 -9.56
C ASP A 64 -10.53 -7.63 -10.26
N GLU A 65 -10.96 -6.53 -10.89
CA GLU A 65 -12.22 -6.47 -11.63
C GLU A 65 -12.23 -7.41 -12.85
N ILE A 66 -11.13 -7.46 -13.61
CA ILE A 66 -10.98 -8.38 -14.75
C ILE A 66 -11.18 -9.82 -14.30
N PHE A 67 -10.52 -10.24 -13.21
CA PHE A 67 -10.63 -11.61 -12.72
C PHE A 67 -12.04 -11.89 -12.16
N THR A 68 -12.53 -11.04 -11.27
CA THR A 68 -13.78 -11.29 -10.54
C THR A 68 -15.03 -11.14 -11.41
N LYS A 69 -15.07 -10.14 -12.29
CA LYS A 69 -16.27 -9.87 -13.11
C LYS A 69 -16.31 -10.65 -14.42
N LEU A 70 -15.18 -11.14 -14.91
CA LEU A 70 -15.14 -11.99 -16.10
C LEU A 70 -15.09 -13.48 -15.78
N GLY A 71 -15.57 -13.87 -14.60
CA GLY A 71 -15.87 -15.27 -14.26
C GLY A 71 -14.70 -16.07 -13.70
N GLY A 72 -13.55 -15.47 -13.40
CA GLY A 72 -12.43 -16.13 -12.70
C GLY A 72 -11.76 -17.28 -13.46
N GLY A 73 -12.03 -17.42 -14.76
CA GLY A 73 -11.43 -18.44 -15.61
C GLY A 73 -9.93 -18.23 -15.85
N ALA A 74 -9.27 -19.22 -16.43
CA ALA A 74 -7.84 -19.14 -16.74
C ALA A 74 -7.51 -18.00 -17.73
N ASP A 75 -8.43 -17.68 -18.64
CA ASP A 75 -8.36 -16.53 -19.55
C ASP A 75 -8.50 -15.20 -18.80
N ALA A 76 -9.45 -15.10 -17.87
CA ALA A 76 -9.61 -13.92 -17.00
C ALA A 76 -8.39 -13.70 -16.09
N LEU A 77 -7.81 -14.77 -15.55
CA LEU A 77 -6.58 -14.71 -14.75
C LEU A 77 -5.40 -14.24 -15.61
N ALA A 78 -5.21 -14.81 -16.80
CA ALA A 78 -4.14 -14.40 -17.70
C ALA A 78 -4.28 -12.91 -18.11
N ALA A 79 -5.50 -12.45 -18.39
CA ALA A 79 -5.77 -11.05 -18.69
C ALA A 79 -5.51 -10.14 -17.48
N ALA A 80 -5.88 -10.56 -16.27
CA ALA A 80 -5.65 -9.82 -15.04
C ALA A 80 -4.15 -9.74 -14.70
N ILE A 81 -3.39 -10.83 -14.85
CA ILE A 81 -1.92 -10.83 -14.73
C ILE A 81 -1.30 -9.87 -15.75
N GLY A 82 -1.77 -9.91 -17.00
CA GLY A 82 -1.40 -8.93 -18.02
C GLY A 82 -1.59 -7.50 -17.55
N MET A 83 -2.75 -7.19 -16.95
CA MET A 83 -3.03 -5.86 -16.38
C MET A 83 -2.11 -5.51 -15.19
N VAL A 84 -1.79 -6.45 -14.28
CA VAL A 84 -0.87 -6.19 -13.16
C VAL A 84 0.56 -5.93 -13.65
N THR A 85 1.05 -6.72 -14.60
CA THR A 85 2.39 -6.60 -15.17
C THR A 85 2.56 -5.41 -16.11
N ALA A 86 1.47 -4.94 -16.73
CA ALA A 86 1.55 -3.86 -17.72
C ALA A 86 2.26 -2.62 -17.17
N GLU A 87 3.07 -2.02 -18.04
CA GLU A 87 3.72 -0.74 -17.78
C GLU A 87 2.70 0.40 -17.87
N LYS A 88 2.91 1.46 -17.10
CA LYS A 88 2.14 2.70 -17.25
C LYS A 88 2.87 3.65 -18.18
N ASN A 89 2.12 4.38 -19.01
CA ASN A 89 2.61 5.41 -19.95
C ASN A 89 3.12 6.67 -19.24
N THR A 90 4.04 6.56 -18.29
CA THR A 90 4.56 7.72 -17.57
C THR A 90 5.77 8.26 -18.33
N ASN A 91 5.83 9.59 -18.53
CA ASN A 91 7.04 10.23 -19.04
C ASN A 91 8.11 10.26 -17.94
N PRO A 92 9.24 9.55 -18.09
CA PRO A 92 10.29 9.48 -17.08
C PRO A 92 10.89 10.84 -16.73
N SER A 93 10.92 11.75 -17.71
CA SER A 93 11.43 13.11 -17.57
C SER A 93 10.56 14.01 -16.69
N ALA A 94 9.30 13.64 -16.43
CA ALA A 94 8.34 14.47 -15.70
C ALA A 94 8.40 14.28 -14.17
N ASN A 95 9.12 13.28 -13.64
CA ASN A 95 9.01 12.84 -12.23
C ASN A 95 10.36 12.58 -11.51
N ASN A 96 11.45 13.22 -11.93
CA ASN A 96 12.83 12.88 -11.52
C ASN A 96 13.18 11.41 -11.80
N ASN A 97 12.72 10.88 -12.94
CA ASN A 97 12.99 9.51 -13.36
C ASN A 97 12.50 8.44 -12.35
N THR A 98 11.42 8.69 -11.62
CA THR A 98 10.80 7.73 -10.69
C THR A 98 9.36 7.42 -11.10
N GLN A 99 8.98 6.14 -11.09
CA GLN A 99 7.62 5.72 -11.46
C GLN A 99 6.74 5.45 -10.24
N ASN A 100 5.46 5.81 -10.32
CA ASN A 100 4.51 5.53 -9.25
C ASN A 100 4.06 4.07 -9.29
N VAL A 101 3.99 3.44 -8.12
CA VAL A 101 3.46 2.08 -7.93
C VAL A 101 2.51 2.05 -6.74
N CYS A 102 1.56 1.12 -6.72
CA CYS A 102 0.58 1.11 -5.63
C CYS A 102 1.22 0.75 -4.28
N GLY A 103 0.99 1.61 -3.29
CA GLY A 103 1.39 1.44 -1.89
C GLY A 103 0.30 0.93 -0.97
N ASP A 104 -0.87 0.54 -1.50
CA ASP A 104 -1.95 -0.03 -0.70
C ASP A 104 -1.74 -1.54 -0.55
N ALA A 105 -1.49 -1.99 0.68
CA ALA A 105 -1.27 -3.40 0.99
C ALA A 105 -2.51 -4.29 0.76
N SER A 106 -3.71 -3.70 0.70
CA SER A 106 -4.95 -4.43 0.42
C SER A 106 -5.15 -4.74 -1.07
N LEU A 107 -4.32 -4.17 -1.96
CA LEU A 107 -4.40 -4.37 -3.40
C LEU A 107 -3.15 -5.09 -3.96
N PRO A 108 -3.30 -5.98 -4.95
CA PRO A 108 -4.58 -6.51 -5.47
C PRO A 108 -5.33 -7.29 -4.38
N ALA A 109 -6.66 -7.31 -4.46
CA ALA A 109 -7.51 -8.05 -3.54
C ALA A 109 -7.64 -9.54 -3.91
N THR A 110 -7.51 -9.86 -5.20
CA THR A 110 -7.50 -11.23 -5.72
C THR A 110 -6.21 -11.94 -5.31
N ALA A 111 -6.34 -13.09 -4.64
CA ALA A 111 -5.22 -13.83 -4.07
C ALA A 111 -4.21 -14.28 -5.14
N GLU A 112 -4.69 -14.68 -6.31
CA GLU A 112 -3.91 -15.14 -7.45
C GLU A 112 -3.06 -14.03 -8.09
N LEU A 113 -3.41 -12.76 -7.84
CA LEU A 113 -2.70 -11.59 -8.36
C LEU A 113 -1.70 -11.01 -7.34
N ARG A 114 -1.74 -11.47 -6.09
CA ARG A 114 -0.81 -11.05 -5.03
C ARG A 114 0.61 -11.47 -5.40
N GLY A 115 1.59 -10.62 -5.10
CA GLY A 115 3.00 -10.96 -5.32
C GLY A 115 3.52 -10.73 -6.73
N ILE A 116 2.69 -10.21 -7.65
CA ILE A 116 3.09 -9.86 -9.01
C ILE A 116 3.49 -8.38 -9.06
N THR A 117 4.64 -8.08 -9.67
CA THR A 117 5.15 -6.71 -9.81
C THR A 117 4.94 -6.17 -11.23
N PRO A 118 4.69 -4.86 -11.40
CA PRO A 118 4.54 -4.25 -12.71
C PRO A 118 5.90 -4.11 -13.41
N LEU A 119 5.85 -3.94 -14.74
CA LEU A 119 6.93 -3.38 -15.52
C LEU A 119 7.10 -1.89 -15.19
N ILE A 120 8.34 -1.43 -15.29
CA ILE A 120 8.73 -0.02 -15.12
C ILE A 120 9.36 0.45 -16.43
N ASP A 121 9.15 1.72 -16.76
CA ASP A 121 9.69 2.32 -17.98
C ASP A 121 11.21 2.08 -18.11
N PRO A 122 11.70 1.64 -19.28
CA PRO A 122 13.11 1.32 -19.50
C PRO A 122 14.10 2.47 -19.24
N ALA A 123 13.67 3.73 -19.35
CA ALA A 123 14.49 4.90 -19.00
C ALA A 123 14.64 5.07 -17.47
N VAL A 124 13.75 4.47 -16.68
CA VAL A 124 13.86 4.35 -15.22
C VAL A 124 14.55 3.04 -14.84
N ASP A 125 14.12 1.90 -15.41
CA ASP A 125 14.71 0.57 -15.19
C ASP A 125 15.88 0.29 -16.15
N VAL A 126 16.91 1.14 -16.10
CA VAL A 126 18.07 1.08 -17.01
C VAL A 126 18.85 -0.24 -16.94
N ASP A 127 18.77 -0.95 -15.80
CA ASP A 127 19.41 -2.24 -15.58
C ASP A 127 18.48 -3.44 -15.93
N GLY A 128 17.22 -3.19 -16.29
CA GLY A 128 16.22 -4.22 -16.60
C GLY A 128 15.80 -5.10 -15.41
N LYS A 129 16.10 -4.69 -14.17
CA LYS A 129 15.84 -5.48 -12.96
C LYS A 129 14.35 -5.53 -12.63
N ALA A 130 13.62 -4.43 -12.82
CA ALA A 130 12.18 -4.41 -12.63
C ALA A 130 11.48 -5.26 -13.71
N ALA A 131 11.97 -5.22 -14.95
CA ALA A 131 11.48 -6.09 -16.02
C ALA A 131 11.71 -7.58 -15.72
N ALA A 132 12.89 -7.93 -15.20
CA ALA A 132 13.20 -9.29 -14.77
C ALA A 132 12.29 -9.76 -13.63
N LEU A 133 12.10 -8.92 -12.60
CA LEU A 133 11.24 -9.22 -11.45
C LEU A 133 9.76 -9.35 -11.85
N SER A 134 9.27 -8.49 -12.74
CA SER A 134 7.90 -8.57 -13.26
C SER A 134 7.67 -9.88 -14.01
N LYS A 135 8.62 -10.28 -14.87
CA LYS A 135 8.55 -11.55 -15.60
C LYS A 135 8.58 -12.76 -14.66
N SER A 136 9.47 -12.77 -13.66
CA SER A 136 9.55 -13.88 -12.71
C SER A 136 8.32 -13.97 -11.82
N SER A 137 7.85 -12.82 -11.31
CA SER A 137 6.69 -12.78 -10.42
C SER A 137 5.37 -13.10 -11.11
N ALA A 138 5.24 -12.80 -12.41
CA ALA A 138 4.07 -13.22 -13.21
C ALA A 138 3.98 -14.74 -13.39
N ALA A 139 5.12 -15.45 -13.43
CA ALA A 139 5.18 -16.91 -13.53
C ALA A 139 5.12 -17.59 -12.16
N ALA A 140 5.75 -16.99 -11.15
CA ALA A 140 5.83 -17.48 -9.78
C ALA A 140 5.68 -16.30 -8.81
N PRO A 141 4.45 -16.01 -8.34
CA PRO A 141 4.20 -14.85 -7.50
C PRO A 141 5.05 -14.82 -6.22
N LEU A 142 5.50 -13.64 -5.85
CA LEU A 142 6.31 -13.43 -4.65
C LEU A 142 5.44 -13.59 -3.39
N LYS A 143 6.08 -13.92 -2.26
CA LYS A 143 5.40 -13.90 -0.96
C LYS A 143 5.02 -12.46 -0.61
N ALA A 144 3.72 -12.19 -0.53
CA ALA A 144 3.17 -10.83 -0.41
C ALA A 144 2.30 -10.62 0.84
N ASP A 145 2.50 -11.39 1.90
CA ASP A 145 1.68 -11.32 3.12
C ASP A 145 1.73 -9.92 3.74
N GLY A 146 0.62 -9.16 3.62
CA GLY A 146 0.51 -7.80 4.13
C GLY A 146 1.36 -6.75 3.40
N LEU A 147 1.95 -7.09 2.25
CA LEU A 147 2.82 -6.19 1.48
C LEU A 147 2.08 -5.51 0.33
N SER A 148 2.41 -4.25 0.06
CA SER A 148 1.99 -3.59 -1.18
C SER A 148 2.92 -3.94 -2.35
N VAL A 149 2.52 -3.58 -3.57
CA VAL A 149 3.41 -3.69 -4.75
C VAL A 149 4.67 -2.84 -4.56
N PHE A 150 4.55 -1.66 -3.95
CA PHE A 150 5.72 -0.86 -3.57
C PHE A 150 6.66 -1.63 -2.63
N ASP A 151 6.14 -2.27 -1.58
CA ASP A 151 6.95 -2.99 -0.61
C ASP A 151 7.66 -4.18 -1.25
N LEU A 152 6.99 -4.89 -2.17
CA LEU A 152 7.59 -5.98 -2.92
C LEU A 152 8.76 -5.51 -3.78
N MET A 153 8.60 -4.40 -4.50
CA MET A 153 9.68 -3.84 -5.32
C MET A 153 10.82 -3.32 -4.45
N SER A 154 10.51 -2.65 -3.34
CA SER A 154 11.50 -2.16 -2.38
C SER A 154 12.31 -3.29 -1.74
N GLN A 155 11.66 -4.37 -1.30
CA GLN A 155 12.34 -5.55 -0.74
C GLN A 155 13.24 -6.28 -1.75
N ASN A 156 12.97 -6.13 -3.04
CA ASN A 156 13.79 -6.65 -4.13
C ASN A 156 14.83 -5.64 -4.65
N GLY A 157 15.11 -4.58 -3.88
CA GLY A 157 16.18 -3.61 -4.20
C GLY A 157 15.81 -2.59 -5.28
N LEU A 158 14.52 -2.44 -5.61
CA LEU A 158 14.03 -1.51 -6.64
C LEU A 158 13.40 -0.25 -6.04
N GLY A 159 13.55 -0.02 -4.73
CA GLY A 159 12.90 1.08 -4.01
C GLY A 159 13.29 2.48 -4.53
N ASP A 160 14.47 2.63 -5.11
CA ASP A 160 14.94 3.90 -5.69
C ASP A 160 14.32 4.20 -7.06
N LEU A 161 13.80 3.17 -7.75
CA LEU A 161 13.17 3.30 -9.07
C LEU A 161 11.69 3.70 -8.99
N VAL A 162 11.07 3.49 -7.82
CA VAL A 162 9.62 3.60 -7.66
C VAL A 162 9.22 4.48 -6.48
N LYS A 163 8.08 5.16 -6.62
CA LYS A 163 7.42 5.92 -5.56
C LYS A 163 6.12 5.23 -5.20
N SER A 164 5.93 5.00 -3.91
CA SER A 164 4.66 4.54 -3.39
C SER A 164 3.58 5.57 -3.70
N GLN A 165 2.47 5.12 -4.28
CA GLN A 165 1.28 5.92 -4.52
C GLN A 165 0.14 5.31 -3.73
N ALA A 166 -0.50 6.12 -2.90
CA ALA A 166 -1.65 5.68 -2.15
C ALA A 166 -2.89 5.56 -3.05
N ALA A 167 -3.83 4.69 -2.71
CA ALA A 167 -5.07 4.53 -3.47
C ALA A 167 -5.86 5.85 -3.53
N ALA A 168 -6.68 6.06 -4.57
CA ALA A 168 -7.56 7.22 -4.61
C ALA A 168 -8.56 7.12 -3.44
N GLY A 169 -8.47 8.06 -2.49
CA GLY A 169 -9.18 8.00 -1.20
C GLY A 169 -8.35 7.49 -0.03
N GLY A 170 -7.17 6.92 -0.29
CA GLY A 170 -6.07 6.78 0.65
C GLY A 170 -5.15 7.99 0.53
N ALA A 171 -5.40 9.06 1.29
CA ALA A 171 -4.31 9.97 1.56
C ALA A 171 -3.38 9.30 2.59
N ALA A 172 -2.07 9.30 2.30
CA ALA A 172 -0.94 8.88 3.12
C ALA A 172 -0.43 7.42 3.02
N ALA A 173 0.16 7.08 1.87
CA ALA A 173 1.16 6.01 1.77
C ALA A 173 2.18 6.35 0.67
N ALA A 174 3.02 7.35 0.90
CA ALA A 174 4.25 7.66 0.13
C ALA A 174 5.33 8.40 0.95
N ALA A 175 6.29 7.66 1.54
CA ALA A 175 7.58 8.07 2.11
C ALA A 175 7.97 7.07 3.20
N GLY A 176 9.15 6.46 3.07
CA GLY A 176 9.69 5.49 4.01
C GLY A 176 9.69 5.99 5.45
N GLY A 177 9.43 5.08 6.39
CA GLY A 177 9.41 5.37 7.81
C GLY A 177 8.08 5.90 8.32
N ARG A 178 7.43 5.08 9.15
CA ARG A 178 6.63 5.54 10.30
C ARG A 178 5.65 6.69 10.01
N ARG A 179 4.50 6.40 9.40
CA ARG A 179 3.37 7.35 9.34
C ARG A 179 2.06 6.76 9.85
N GLY A 180 2.15 6.17 11.04
CA GLY A 180 1.06 6.27 12.00
C GLY A 180 1.22 7.54 12.84
N TRP A 181 0.85 7.46 14.11
CA TRP A 181 1.00 8.47 15.18
C TRP A 181 2.39 9.12 15.32
N GLN A 182 3.40 8.66 14.58
CA GLN A 182 4.76 9.19 14.59
C GLN A 182 4.93 10.44 13.72
N ASP A 183 4.03 10.68 12.76
CA ASP A 183 4.14 11.85 11.90
C ASP A 183 3.87 13.12 12.72
N ALA A 184 4.90 13.96 12.86
CA ALA A 184 4.86 15.13 13.73
C ALA A 184 3.81 16.15 13.26
N VAL A 185 3.53 16.21 11.96
CA VAL A 185 2.54 17.11 11.37
C VAL A 185 1.12 16.60 11.63
N ALA A 186 0.87 15.30 11.45
CA ALA A 186 -0.42 14.66 11.72
C ALA A 186 -0.73 14.61 13.23
N ARG A 187 0.28 14.44 14.08
CA ARG A 187 0.12 14.44 15.55
C ARG A 187 -0.22 15.83 16.11
N GLY A 188 0.09 16.92 15.40
CA GLY A 188 -0.30 18.28 15.81
C GLY A 188 0.18 18.67 17.23
N GLY A 189 1.29 18.10 17.69
CA GLY A 189 1.82 18.33 19.05
C GLY A 189 1.20 17.49 20.17
N GLN A 190 0.19 16.64 19.90
CA GLN A 190 -0.53 15.88 20.92
C GLN A 190 0.34 14.80 21.59
N GLY A 191 0.37 14.77 22.93
CA GLY A 191 1.11 13.76 23.70
C GLY A 191 0.40 12.41 23.83
N GLU A 192 1.17 11.35 24.04
CA GLU A 192 0.74 9.93 24.22
C GLU A 192 -0.19 9.69 25.43
N ALA A 193 -0.33 10.66 26.34
CA ALA A 193 -1.06 10.51 27.61
C ALA A 193 -2.50 11.07 27.59
N LEU A 194 -2.99 11.55 26.45
CA LEU A 194 -4.34 12.15 26.34
C LEU A 194 -5.43 11.10 26.12
N ASN A 195 -6.69 11.47 26.37
CA ASN A 195 -7.85 10.60 26.15
C ASN A 195 -7.95 10.22 24.65
N PRO A 196 -8.11 8.93 24.28
CA PRO A 196 -8.22 8.49 22.89
C PRO A 196 -9.29 9.24 22.09
N ASP A 197 -10.39 9.66 22.73
CA ASP A 197 -11.43 10.47 22.07
C ASP A 197 -10.92 11.85 21.67
N ILE A 198 -10.05 12.47 22.47
CA ILE A 198 -9.46 13.79 22.19
C ILE A 198 -8.43 13.66 21.07
N ILE A 199 -7.61 12.61 21.12
CA ILE A 199 -6.52 12.48 20.16
C ILE A 199 -7.04 12.13 18.77
N THR A 200 -8.02 11.22 18.67
CA THR A 200 -8.66 10.89 17.40
C THR A 200 -9.42 12.07 16.80
N ASN A 201 -10.09 12.89 17.64
CA ASN A 201 -10.69 14.16 17.21
C ASN A 201 -9.65 15.12 16.62
N ALA A 202 -8.56 15.37 17.37
CA ALA A 202 -7.50 16.26 16.94
C ALA A 202 -6.85 15.79 15.63
N LEU A 203 -6.65 14.49 15.48
CA LEU A 203 -6.08 13.90 14.27
C LEU A 203 -7.00 14.08 13.05
N CYS A 204 -8.30 13.79 13.19
CA CYS A 204 -9.23 14.01 12.08
C CYS A 204 -9.35 15.50 11.72
N ASN A 205 -9.23 16.40 12.70
CA ASN A 205 -9.19 17.84 12.46
C ASN A 205 -7.88 18.27 11.75
N GLN A 206 -6.74 17.71 12.14
CA GLN A 206 -5.45 17.99 11.50
C GLN A 206 -5.43 17.49 10.05
N LEU A 207 -5.99 16.30 9.81
CA LEU A 207 -6.15 15.75 8.46
C LEU A 207 -7.03 16.65 7.59
N THR A 208 -8.08 17.24 8.17
CA THR A 208 -9.01 18.12 7.45
C THR A 208 -8.39 19.50 7.19
N ASN A 209 -7.82 20.13 8.22
CA ASN A 209 -7.48 21.56 8.19
C ASN A 209 -6.03 21.83 7.77
N VAL A 210 -5.10 20.91 8.05
CA VAL A 210 -3.67 21.10 7.80
C VAL A 210 -3.19 20.23 6.65
N CYS A 211 -3.49 18.93 6.69
CA CYS A 211 -3.05 18.00 5.66
C CYS A 211 -3.91 18.06 4.38
N LYS A 212 -5.06 18.74 4.43
CA LYS A 212 -6.04 18.83 3.33
C LYS A 212 -6.33 17.47 2.70
N ALA A 213 -6.60 16.47 3.54
CA ALA A 213 -6.89 15.12 3.11
C ALA A 213 -8.15 15.08 2.22
N SER A 214 -8.23 14.08 1.35
CA SER A 214 -9.41 13.86 0.51
C SER A 214 -10.67 13.59 1.36
N ALA A 215 -11.85 13.86 0.79
CA ALA A 215 -13.13 13.61 1.49
C ALA A 215 -13.25 12.16 1.99
N ALA A 216 -12.76 11.19 1.21
CA ALA A 216 -12.70 9.79 1.60
C ALA A 216 -11.74 9.53 2.78
N GLY A 217 -10.57 10.18 2.82
CA GLY A 217 -9.63 10.09 3.93
C GLY A 217 -10.20 10.67 5.23
N VAL A 218 -10.91 11.81 5.14
CA VAL A 218 -11.61 12.42 6.28
C VAL A 218 -12.75 11.52 6.77
N ALA A 219 -13.53 10.94 5.85
CA ALA A 219 -14.61 10.01 6.19
C ALA A 219 -14.08 8.75 6.89
N LYS A 220 -12.97 8.18 6.42
CA LYS A 220 -12.31 7.02 7.03
C LYS A 220 -11.79 7.34 8.43
N CYS A 221 -11.20 8.52 8.64
CA CYS A 221 -10.77 8.97 9.97
C CYS A 221 -11.96 9.09 10.94
N LYS A 222 -13.06 9.73 10.52
CA LYS A 222 -14.27 9.87 11.34
C LYS A 222 -14.92 8.52 11.67
N SER A 223 -14.91 7.58 10.71
CA SER A 223 -15.40 6.21 10.92
C SER A 223 -14.53 5.45 11.95
N ALA A 224 -13.21 5.48 11.78
CA ALA A 224 -12.28 4.85 12.70
C ALA A 224 -12.37 5.46 14.10
N GLN A 225 -12.52 6.77 14.19
CA GLN A 225 -12.77 7.49 15.43
C GLN A 225 -14.03 6.99 16.14
N ALA A 226 -15.15 6.88 15.42
CA ALA A 226 -16.39 6.37 15.99
C ALA A 226 -16.23 4.93 16.54
N ALA A 227 -15.44 4.10 15.86
CA ALA A 227 -15.20 2.71 16.23
C ALA A 227 -14.27 2.50 17.44
N VAL A 228 -13.52 3.53 17.84
CA VAL A 228 -12.64 3.50 19.03
C VAL A 228 -13.12 4.43 20.15
N LYS A 229 -14.25 5.09 19.96
CA LYS A 229 -14.84 6.02 20.92
C LYS A 229 -15.09 5.33 22.27
N GLY A 230 -14.63 5.95 23.35
CA GLY A 230 -14.75 5.39 24.70
C GLY A 230 -13.89 4.14 24.96
N GLY A 231 -12.95 3.83 24.06
CA GLY A 231 -12.01 2.72 24.22
C GLY A 231 -11.04 2.91 25.40
N PRO A 232 -10.41 1.81 25.88
CA PRO A 232 -9.44 1.88 26.95
C PRO A 232 -8.23 2.76 26.60
N ARG A 233 -7.61 3.38 27.61
CA ARG A 233 -6.43 4.25 27.44
C ARG A 233 -5.15 3.45 27.36
N ASN A 234 -5.03 2.65 26.32
CA ASN A 234 -3.89 1.76 26.11
C ASN A 234 -3.63 1.50 24.63
N LYS A 235 -2.58 0.71 24.39
CA LYS A 235 -2.09 0.38 23.06
C LYS A 235 -3.16 -0.27 22.16
N SER A 236 -4.09 -1.05 22.70
CA SER A 236 -5.08 -1.74 21.87
C SER A 236 -6.06 -0.79 21.17
N THR A 237 -6.45 0.31 21.81
CA THR A 237 -7.28 1.35 21.18
C THR A 237 -6.55 2.05 20.04
N ALA A 238 -5.25 2.34 20.23
CA ALA A 238 -4.41 2.95 19.20
C ALA A 238 -4.16 1.98 18.03
N ASP A 239 -3.89 0.71 18.30
CA ASP A 239 -3.71 -0.32 17.27
C ASP A 239 -5.00 -0.56 16.47
N LYS A 240 -6.16 -0.59 17.15
CA LYS A 240 -7.46 -0.69 16.50
C LYS A 240 -7.73 0.50 15.59
N PHE A 241 -7.49 1.72 16.07
CA PHE A 241 -7.64 2.93 15.26
C PHE A 241 -6.72 2.88 14.03
N ASN A 242 -5.42 2.59 14.23
CA ASN A 242 -4.43 2.51 13.17
C ASN A 242 -4.79 1.46 12.12
N THR A 243 -5.26 0.30 12.56
CA THR A 243 -5.74 -0.75 11.65
C THR A 243 -6.91 -0.23 10.80
N LEU A 244 -7.88 0.45 11.41
CA LEU A 244 -9.07 0.99 10.72
C LEU A 244 -8.73 2.09 9.72
N ILE A 245 -7.72 2.91 9.99
CA ILE A 245 -7.26 3.94 9.05
C ILE A 245 -6.24 3.41 8.01
N GLY A 246 -5.84 2.15 8.08
CA GLY A 246 -4.99 1.48 7.07
C GLY A 246 -3.51 1.36 7.41
N PHE A 247 -3.14 1.50 8.69
CA PHE A 247 -1.77 1.37 9.20
C PHE A 247 -1.65 0.24 10.24
N PRO A 248 -1.98 -1.02 9.92
CA PRO A 248 -1.78 -2.13 10.85
C PRO A 248 -0.31 -2.24 11.25
N GLY A 249 -0.04 -2.50 12.53
CA GLY A 249 1.33 -2.63 13.04
C GLY A 249 2.11 -1.32 13.23
N ALA A 250 1.48 -0.16 13.10
CA ALA A 250 2.14 1.11 13.39
C ALA A 250 2.68 1.16 14.83
N VAL A 251 3.95 1.56 14.99
CA VAL A 251 4.60 1.70 16.32
C VAL A 251 3.92 2.83 17.12
N THR A 252 2.97 2.48 17.97
CA THR A 252 2.23 3.45 18.80
C THR A 252 3.08 4.15 19.86
N ASN A 253 4.31 3.69 20.13
CA ASN A 253 5.22 4.34 21.08
C ASN A 253 6.67 4.35 20.55
N PRO A 254 7.06 5.35 19.74
CA PRO A 254 8.37 5.38 19.05
C PRO A 254 9.54 5.76 19.96
N LYS A 255 9.26 6.41 21.10
CA LYS A 255 10.26 6.93 22.05
C LYS A 255 10.55 5.97 23.20
N GLY A 256 9.87 4.83 23.26
CA GLY A 256 9.93 3.90 24.38
C GLY A 256 9.13 4.40 25.60
N GLY A 257 8.56 3.45 26.35
CA GLY A 257 7.70 3.69 27.51
C GLY A 257 6.77 2.49 27.75
N PRO A 258 6.02 2.47 28.87
CA PRO A 258 5.13 1.35 29.20
C PRO A 258 4.09 1.11 28.10
N ALA A 259 3.82 -0.16 27.78
CA ALA A 259 2.82 -0.54 26.78
C ALA A 259 1.41 -0.05 27.14
N ASP A 260 1.17 0.21 28.43
CA ASP A 260 -0.09 0.66 29.01
C ASP A 260 0.11 1.87 29.93
N VAL A 261 -0.67 2.94 29.74
CA VAL A 261 -0.69 4.14 30.61
C VAL A 261 -0.99 3.80 32.08
N PRO A 262 -1.89 2.84 32.40
CA PRO A 262 -2.06 2.34 33.77
C PRO A 262 -0.77 1.79 34.39
N ALA A 263 0.05 1.05 33.62
CA ALA A 263 1.32 0.52 34.08
C ALA A 263 2.37 1.63 34.32
N ALA A 264 2.33 2.70 33.51
CA ALA A 264 3.14 3.90 33.71
C ALA A 264 2.81 4.64 35.02
N GLY A 265 1.51 4.77 35.33
CA GLY A 265 1.04 5.36 36.59
C GLY A 265 1.45 4.55 37.82
N ALA A 266 1.33 3.22 37.74
CA ALA A 266 1.74 2.30 38.80
C ALA A 266 3.26 2.34 39.04
N ALA A 267 4.07 2.33 37.98
CA ALA A 267 5.53 2.43 38.07
C ALA A 267 5.99 3.79 38.65
N ALA A 268 5.35 4.89 38.25
CA ALA A 268 5.63 6.20 38.80
C ALA A 268 5.24 6.31 40.29
N GLY A 269 4.12 5.68 40.68
CA GLY A 269 3.69 5.56 42.08
C GLY A 269 4.69 4.78 42.93
N ALA A 270 5.15 3.62 42.44
CA ALA A 270 6.14 2.79 43.11
C ALA A 270 7.49 3.51 43.26
N ALA A 271 7.96 4.22 42.23
CA ALA A 271 9.20 4.99 42.29
C ALA A 271 9.13 6.16 43.30
N LYS A 272 7.99 6.84 43.39
CA LYS A 272 7.76 7.89 44.40
C LYS A 272 7.71 7.32 45.82
N ALA A 273 7.07 6.16 46.01
CA ALA A 273 7.01 5.47 47.28
C ALA A 273 8.41 5.02 47.75
N ALA A 274 9.22 4.43 46.86
CA ALA A 274 10.60 4.04 47.13
C ALA A 274 11.49 5.24 47.52
N LYS A 275 11.39 6.35 46.79
CA LYS A 275 12.17 7.57 47.08
C LYS A 275 11.77 8.21 48.42
N ARG A 276 10.49 8.09 48.81
CA ARG A 276 9.98 8.57 50.11
C ARG A 276 10.40 7.66 51.27
N SER A 277 10.49 6.35 51.05
CA SER A 277 11.07 5.38 51.99
C SER A 277 12.56 5.65 52.23
N MET A 278 13.35 5.81 51.18
CA MET A 278 14.79 6.11 51.28
C MET A 278 15.08 7.43 52.00
N ARG A 279 14.26 8.46 51.80
CA ARG A 279 14.38 9.75 52.51
C ARG A 279 14.02 9.67 54.00
N ARG A 280 13.22 8.67 54.41
CA ARG A 280 12.91 8.41 55.83
C ARG A 280 13.99 7.57 56.51
N GLY A 281 14.63 6.64 55.80
CA GLY A 281 15.72 5.83 56.33
C GLY A 281 17.05 6.56 56.56
N VAL A 282 17.25 7.74 55.95
CA VAL A 282 18.45 8.59 56.14
C VAL A 282 18.27 9.61 57.29
N ARG A 283 17.11 9.62 57.96
CA ARG A 283 16.80 10.50 59.10
C ARG A 283 16.57 9.72 60.42
N ALA A 284 17.12 8.51 60.51
CA ALA A 284 17.16 7.71 61.73
C ALA A 284 18.62 7.56 62.18
#